data_AF-A0A538PP83-F1
#
_entry.id   AF-A0A538PP83-F1
#
_cell.length_a   1.000
_cell.length_b   1.000
_cell.length_c   1.000
_cell.angle_alpha   90.00
_cell.angle_beta   90.00
_cell.angle_gamma   90.00
#
_symmetry.space_group_name_H-M   'P 1'
#
loop_
_entity.id
_entity.type
_entity.pdbx_description
1 polymer ?
#
loop_
_entity_poly.entity_id
_entity_poly.type
_entity_poly.pdbx_seq_one_letter_code
_entity_poly.pdbx_strand_id
1 'polypeptide(L)'
;MTQRSSWLHRDASVADAFERRAARAAALAEGANADVLAFAAGLYRAQAKVAAALAGAALSGSLAEDLPRFRAALDAVLRYAGKSGPPGLRAEVDAVKKPDALTGRLLDWWRTSRAGRTDYLARAALRAYGETLAATGVTAEPITPTAASQPVAGACARCGGPPWIAWRRSGSGDEAAQRFLGCSLCGSERILGRIACAACGQTEPTKLPVFHTERHGAVRIEACDACLRYVKSIDLTVDGRAVPEIDDLSSLSLDLWAAEQGYERLEPSLAGV
;
A
#
# COMPACT_ATOMS: atom_id res chain seq x y z
N MET A 1 -23.54 3.74 -7.48
CA MET A 1 -22.95 2.38 -7.44
C MET A 1 -21.94 2.35 -6.31
N THR A 2 -22.30 1.75 -5.19
CA THR A 2 -21.41 1.53 -4.04
C THR A 2 -20.20 0.73 -4.52
N GLN A 3 -18.99 1.32 -4.42
CA GLN A 3 -17.75 0.57 -4.59
C GLN A 3 -17.79 -0.59 -3.59
N ARG A 4 -18.06 -1.80 -4.11
CA ARG A 4 -17.98 -3.03 -3.33
C ARG A 4 -16.59 -3.06 -2.71
N SER A 5 -16.56 -3.37 -1.42
CA SER A 5 -15.35 -3.58 -0.63
C SER A 5 -14.30 -4.33 -1.47
N SER A 6 -13.07 -3.83 -1.40
CA SER A 6 -11.88 -4.47 -1.98
C SER A 6 -11.96 -5.99 -1.78
N TRP A 7 -11.58 -6.79 -2.78
CA TRP A 7 -11.69 -8.26 -2.68
C TRP A 7 -11.01 -8.81 -1.41
N LEU A 8 -10.03 -8.08 -0.88
CA LEU A 8 -9.37 -8.35 0.39
C LEU A 8 -10.33 -8.40 1.58
N HIS A 9 -11.53 -7.84 1.52
CA HIS A 9 -12.49 -7.75 2.64
C HIS A 9 -13.85 -8.36 2.34
N ARG A 10 -14.05 -9.10 1.23
CA ARG A 10 -15.41 -9.45 0.79
C ARG A 10 -16.27 -10.19 1.82
N ASP A 11 -15.67 -10.90 2.77
CA ASP A 11 -16.41 -11.61 3.83
C ASP A 11 -15.64 -11.66 5.17
N ALA A 12 -14.73 -10.70 5.42
CA ALA A 12 -13.86 -10.75 6.60
C ALA A 12 -13.56 -9.35 7.16
N SER A 13 -13.29 -9.27 8.46
CA SER A 13 -12.96 -8.00 9.11
C SER A 13 -11.66 -7.41 8.56
N VAL A 14 -11.41 -6.12 8.82
CA VAL A 14 -10.14 -5.48 8.48
C VAL A 14 -8.97 -6.15 9.20
N ALA A 15 -9.17 -6.58 10.46
CA ALA A 15 -8.16 -7.34 11.20
C ALA A 15 -7.83 -8.68 10.52
N ASP A 16 -8.85 -9.43 10.07
CA ASP A 16 -8.63 -10.69 9.35
C ASP A 16 -7.89 -10.49 8.03
N ALA A 17 -8.13 -9.37 7.34
CA ALA A 17 -7.41 -9.04 6.11
C ALA A 17 -5.91 -8.80 6.39
N PHE A 18 -5.58 -8.13 7.49
CA PHE A 18 -4.18 -7.99 7.93
C PHE A 18 -3.56 -9.33 8.33
N GLU A 19 -4.27 -10.19 9.04
CA GLU A 19 -3.76 -11.52 9.40
C GLU A 19 -3.54 -12.40 8.16
N ARG A 20 -4.41 -12.32 7.13
CA ARG A 20 -4.18 -13.01 5.84
C ARG A 20 -2.92 -12.52 5.13
N ARG A 21 -2.69 -11.21 5.10
CA ARG A 21 -1.46 -10.61 4.56
C ARG A 21 -0.24 -11.10 5.34
N ALA A 22 -0.32 -11.14 6.66
CA ALA A 22 0.74 -11.65 7.51
C ALA A 22 1.03 -13.14 7.27
N ALA A 23 -0.01 -13.97 7.13
CA ALA A 23 0.12 -15.39 6.86
C ALA A 23 0.75 -15.65 5.49
N ARG A 24 0.34 -14.91 4.44
CA ARG A 24 0.99 -14.99 3.11
C ARG A 24 2.46 -14.58 3.20
N ALA A 25 2.78 -13.51 3.91
CA ALA A 25 4.17 -13.05 4.05
C ALA A 25 5.03 -14.09 4.77
N ALA A 26 4.53 -14.69 5.84
CA ALA A 26 5.23 -15.75 6.56
C ALA A 26 5.41 -17.02 5.69
N ALA A 27 4.40 -17.39 4.89
CA ALA A 27 4.48 -18.55 4.00
C ALA A 27 5.46 -18.36 2.83
N LEU A 28 5.79 -17.12 2.46
CA LEU A 28 6.76 -16.81 1.42
C LEU A 28 8.16 -16.50 1.98
N ALA A 29 8.35 -16.45 3.31
CA ALA A 29 9.57 -15.99 3.96
C ALA A 29 10.73 -17.01 3.89
N GLU A 30 11.10 -17.39 2.67
CA GLU A 30 12.19 -18.30 2.35
C GLU A 30 13.08 -17.69 1.24
N GLY A 31 14.36 -18.08 1.21
CA GLY A 31 15.30 -17.64 0.17
C GLY A 31 15.71 -16.16 0.27
N ALA A 32 15.90 -15.50 -0.87
CA ALA A 32 16.63 -14.23 -0.98
C ALA A 32 15.94 -13.02 -0.30
N ASN A 33 14.62 -13.05 -0.12
CA ASN A 33 13.83 -11.95 0.46
C ASN A 33 13.20 -12.31 1.81
N ALA A 34 13.68 -13.40 2.45
CA ALA A 34 13.08 -13.96 3.67
C ALA A 34 12.97 -12.93 4.81
N ASP A 35 14.00 -12.13 5.05
CA ASP A 35 14.01 -11.14 6.13
C ASP A 35 12.96 -10.04 5.94
N VAL A 36 12.79 -9.55 4.70
CA VAL A 36 11.80 -8.53 4.37
C VAL A 36 10.39 -9.08 4.51
N LEU A 37 10.17 -10.33 4.07
CA LEU A 37 8.89 -11.03 4.20
C LEU A 37 8.55 -11.34 5.66
N ALA A 38 9.53 -11.78 6.45
CA ALA A 38 9.38 -11.98 7.89
C ALA A 38 9.06 -10.66 8.62
N PHE A 39 9.74 -9.57 8.25
CA PHE A 39 9.42 -8.24 8.76
C PHE A 39 7.98 -7.85 8.42
N ALA A 40 7.58 -7.95 7.16
CA ALA A 40 6.24 -7.65 6.69
C ALA A 40 5.18 -8.49 7.43
N ALA A 41 5.43 -9.78 7.66
CA ALA A 41 4.52 -10.65 8.38
C ALA A 41 4.22 -10.13 9.80
N GLY A 42 5.24 -9.78 10.57
CA GLY A 42 5.02 -9.24 11.91
C GLY A 42 4.48 -7.81 11.92
N LEU A 43 4.79 -6.98 10.91
CA LEU A 43 4.22 -5.64 10.79
C LEU A 43 2.71 -5.72 10.54
N TYR A 44 2.27 -6.62 9.67
CA TYR A 44 0.85 -6.84 9.42
C TYR A 44 0.12 -7.39 10.64
N ARG A 45 0.72 -8.30 11.42
CA ARG A 45 0.15 -8.73 12.73
C ARG A 45 0.03 -7.56 13.71
N ALA A 46 0.99 -6.64 13.72
CA ALA A 46 0.90 -5.44 14.55
C ALA A 46 -0.24 -4.52 14.08
N GLN A 47 -0.42 -4.36 12.76
CA GLN A 47 -1.53 -3.61 12.17
C GLN A 47 -2.90 -4.28 12.40
N ALA A 48 -2.97 -5.61 12.42
CA ALA A 48 -4.18 -6.35 12.75
C ALA A 48 -4.68 -6.01 14.17
N LYS A 49 -3.77 -5.83 15.13
CA LYS A 49 -4.11 -5.38 16.49
C LYS A 49 -4.70 -3.96 16.51
N VAL A 50 -4.19 -3.07 15.67
CA VAL A 50 -4.75 -1.71 15.52
C VAL A 50 -6.14 -1.79 14.90
N ALA A 51 -6.32 -2.59 13.84
CA ALA A 51 -7.61 -2.79 13.19
C ALA A 51 -8.65 -3.40 14.15
N ALA A 52 -8.24 -4.34 15.02
CA ALA A 52 -9.10 -4.90 16.05
C ALA A 52 -9.52 -3.85 17.10
N ALA A 53 -8.62 -2.94 17.50
CA ALA A 53 -8.95 -1.85 18.41
C ALA A 53 -9.89 -0.80 17.78
N LEU A 54 -9.85 -0.66 16.46
CA LEU A 54 -10.77 0.20 15.69
C LEU A 54 -12.13 -0.47 15.41
N ALA A 55 -12.25 -1.79 15.62
CA ALA A 55 -13.47 -2.52 15.33
C ALA A 55 -14.63 -2.00 16.21
N GLY A 56 -15.70 -1.56 15.57
CA GLY A 56 -16.87 -1.00 16.27
C GLY A 56 -16.71 0.44 16.77
N ALA A 57 -15.56 1.08 16.54
CA ALA A 57 -15.41 2.51 16.84
C ALA A 57 -16.25 3.37 15.88
N ALA A 58 -16.99 4.34 16.41
CA ALA A 58 -17.67 5.36 15.61
C ALA A 58 -16.65 6.40 15.14
N LEU A 59 -16.04 6.14 13.98
CA LEU A 59 -15.03 7.01 13.38
C LEU A 59 -15.68 8.19 12.66
N SER A 60 -15.13 9.40 12.83
CA SER A 60 -15.61 10.61 12.16
C SER A 60 -14.95 10.85 10.80
N GLY A 61 -13.78 10.23 10.55
CA GLY A 61 -12.97 10.47 9.36
C GLY A 61 -11.98 11.63 9.54
N SER A 62 -12.03 12.34 10.67
CA SER A 62 -11.04 13.31 11.11
C SER A 62 -10.00 12.61 11.98
N LEU A 63 -8.74 12.52 11.51
CA LEU A 63 -7.71 11.83 12.28
C LEU A 63 -7.47 12.50 13.65
N ALA A 64 -7.63 13.82 13.74
CA ALA A 64 -7.48 14.54 15.00
C ALA A 64 -8.52 14.10 16.07
N GLU A 65 -9.74 13.81 15.65
CA GLU A 65 -10.81 13.35 16.54
C GLU A 65 -10.72 11.83 16.80
N ASP A 66 -10.30 11.07 15.79
CA ASP A 66 -10.27 9.62 15.84
C ASP A 66 -9.01 9.07 16.54
N LEU A 67 -7.85 9.72 16.41
CA LEU A 67 -6.57 9.24 16.93
C LEU A 67 -6.59 8.91 18.43
N PRO A 68 -7.19 9.72 19.33
CA PRO A 68 -7.28 9.36 20.75
C PRO A 68 -7.95 8.00 21.00
N ARG A 69 -8.85 7.55 20.12
CA ARG A 69 -9.60 6.29 20.25
C ARG A 69 -8.72 5.06 20.06
N PHE A 70 -7.64 5.17 19.27
CA PHE A 70 -6.76 4.03 18.94
C PHE A 70 -5.27 4.30 19.20
N ARG A 71 -4.91 5.43 19.81
CA ARG A 71 -3.51 5.83 20.03
C ARG A 71 -2.70 4.76 20.76
N ALA A 72 -3.27 4.13 21.79
CA ALA A 72 -2.61 3.06 22.55
C ALA A 72 -2.35 1.81 21.70
N ALA A 73 -3.23 1.51 20.73
CA ALA A 73 -3.05 0.36 19.84
C ALA A 73 -1.85 0.53 18.90
N LEU A 74 -1.48 1.77 18.56
CA LEU A 74 -0.31 2.06 17.72
C LEU A 74 1.01 1.59 18.36
N ASP A 75 1.06 1.40 19.68
CA ASP A 75 2.26 0.87 20.34
C ASP A 75 2.61 -0.54 19.85
N ALA A 76 1.65 -1.32 19.34
CA ALA A 76 1.94 -2.59 18.69
C ALA A 76 2.84 -2.40 17.46
N VAL A 77 2.53 -1.41 16.62
CA VAL A 77 3.31 -1.06 15.42
C VAL A 77 4.67 -0.48 15.81
N LEU A 78 4.70 0.47 16.73
CA LEU A 78 5.95 1.13 17.17
C LEU A 78 6.92 0.13 17.80
N ARG A 79 6.45 -0.74 18.72
CA ARG A 79 7.30 -1.75 19.35
C ARG A 79 7.86 -2.73 18.32
N TYR A 80 7.04 -3.18 17.38
CA TYR A 80 7.49 -4.10 16.35
C TYR A 80 8.50 -3.45 15.39
N ALA A 81 8.19 -2.25 14.90
CA ALA A 81 9.06 -1.48 14.02
C ALA A 81 10.41 -1.13 14.70
N GLY A 82 10.39 -0.72 15.96
CA GLY A 82 11.61 -0.40 16.71
C GLY A 82 12.46 -1.64 17.06
N LYS A 83 11.84 -2.81 17.26
CA LYS A 83 12.55 -4.05 17.56
C LYS A 83 13.10 -4.72 16.31
N SER A 84 12.29 -4.80 15.26
CA SER A 84 12.53 -5.68 14.10
C SER A 84 12.74 -4.95 12.79
N GLY A 85 12.49 -3.63 12.73
CA GLY A 85 12.68 -2.83 11.51
C GLY A 85 14.14 -2.65 11.12
N PRO A 86 14.43 -2.17 9.90
CA PRO A 86 15.78 -1.77 9.50
C PRO A 86 16.26 -0.54 10.30
N PRO A 87 17.59 -0.25 10.33
CA PRO A 87 18.15 0.83 11.15
C PRO A 87 17.46 2.20 10.96
N GLY A 88 17.16 2.58 9.72
CA GLY A 88 16.44 3.84 9.43
C GLY A 88 15.05 3.90 10.08
N LEU A 89 14.28 2.82 10.01
CA LEU A 89 12.96 2.75 10.64
C LEU A 89 13.06 2.75 12.18
N ARG A 90 14.10 2.11 12.75
CA ARG A 90 14.33 2.16 14.20
C ARG A 90 14.63 3.58 14.67
N ALA A 91 15.46 4.32 13.93
CA ALA A 91 15.75 5.72 14.21
C ALA A 91 14.48 6.59 14.12
N GLU A 92 13.62 6.35 13.14
CA GLU A 92 12.32 7.01 13.05
C GLU A 92 11.41 6.72 14.26
N VAL A 93 11.38 5.47 14.74
CA VAL A 93 10.63 5.09 15.94
C VAL A 93 11.22 5.76 17.19
N ASP A 94 12.55 5.81 17.30
CA ASP A 94 13.24 6.47 18.41
C ASP A 94 12.93 7.97 18.47
N ALA A 95 12.85 8.64 17.31
CA ALA A 95 12.53 10.05 17.21
C ALA A 95 11.11 10.40 17.71
N VAL A 96 10.16 9.47 17.63
CA VAL A 96 8.76 9.67 18.03
C VAL A 96 8.41 9.12 19.43
N LYS A 97 9.41 8.67 20.21
CA LYS A 97 9.23 8.21 21.60
C LYS A 97 8.78 9.33 22.55
N LYS A 98 9.05 10.59 22.19
CA LYS A 98 8.60 11.75 22.98
C LYS A 98 7.07 11.86 22.91
N PRO A 99 6.40 12.26 24.02
CA PRO A 99 4.98 12.64 23.97
C PRO A 99 4.73 13.64 22.83
N ASP A 100 3.58 13.52 22.17
CA ASP A 100 3.10 14.38 21.07
C ASP A 100 3.88 14.37 19.74
N ALA A 101 5.14 13.93 19.72
CA ALA A 101 5.95 13.86 18.49
C ALA A 101 5.31 12.91 17.46
N LEU A 102 4.80 11.75 17.89
CA LEU A 102 4.06 10.87 17.00
C LEU A 102 2.76 11.53 16.52
N THR A 103 1.98 12.11 17.42
CA THR A 103 0.69 12.71 17.10
C THR A 103 0.83 13.80 16.03
N GLY A 104 1.79 14.71 16.19
CA GLY A 104 2.09 15.75 15.21
C GLY A 104 2.48 15.17 13.84
N ARG A 105 3.39 14.18 13.83
CA ARG A 105 3.84 13.49 12.60
C ARG A 105 2.68 12.82 11.86
N LEU A 106 1.81 12.10 12.57
CA LEU A 106 0.66 11.40 11.98
C LEU A 106 -0.37 12.38 11.41
N LEU A 107 -0.67 13.46 12.13
CA LEU A 107 -1.62 14.48 11.69
C LEU A 107 -1.11 15.26 10.48
N ASP A 108 0.17 15.61 10.47
CA ASP A 108 0.81 16.28 9.34
C ASP A 108 0.74 15.39 8.10
N TRP A 109 1.27 14.16 8.18
CA TRP A 109 1.26 13.21 7.07
C TRP A 109 -0.15 12.96 6.52
N TRP A 110 -1.14 12.73 7.41
CA TRP A 110 -2.51 12.45 6.98
C TRP A 110 -3.18 13.59 6.22
N ARG A 111 -2.82 14.84 6.53
CA ARG A 111 -3.40 16.06 5.94
C ARG A 111 -2.63 16.55 4.73
N THR A 112 -1.30 16.43 4.70
CA THR A 112 -0.46 17.09 3.70
C THR A 112 0.08 16.13 2.64
N SER A 113 0.32 14.86 3.00
CA SER A 113 0.95 13.91 2.10
C SER A 113 0.48 12.49 2.36
N ARG A 114 -0.57 12.05 1.64
CA ARG A 114 -0.93 10.62 1.59
C ARG A 114 -0.13 9.85 0.53
N ALA A 115 0.97 10.45 0.06
CA ALA A 115 1.84 9.97 -1.01
C ALA A 115 3.32 10.20 -0.64
N GLY A 116 4.23 9.45 -1.28
CA GLY A 116 5.65 9.76 -1.30
C GLY A 116 6.51 8.94 -0.33
N ARG A 117 7.81 8.89 -0.63
CA ARG A 117 8.81 8.08 0.10
C ARG A 117 9.09 8.54 1.53
N THR A 118 8.54 9.68 1.95
CA THR A 118 9.09 10.50 3.04
C THR A 118 8.59 10.14 4.44
N ASP A 119 7.62 9.24 4.59
CA ASP A 119 7.20 8.80 5.93
C ASP A 119 6.63 7.36 5.97
N TYR A 120 7.54 6.38 5.99
CA TYR A 120 7.18 4.97 6.11
C TYR A 120 6.41 4.69 7.40
N LEU A 121 6.88 5.25 8.53
CA LEU A 121 6.30 4.98 9.84
C LEU A 121 4.86 5.49 9.95
N ALA A 122 4.56 6.69 9.46
CA ALA A 122 3.21 7.25 9.48
C ALA A 122 2.26 6.41 8.62
N ARG A 123 2.68 6.03 7.40
CA ARG A 123 1.90 5.13 6.54
C ARG A 123 1.65 3.79 7.22
N ALA A 124 2.68 3.18 7.82
CA ALA A 124 2.56 1.91 8.53
C ALA A 124 1.63 2.01 9.76
N ALA A 125 1.67 3.11 10.51
CA ALA A 125 0.82 3.33 11.67
C ALA A 125 -0.65 3.59 11.30
N LEU A 126 -0.91 4.34 10.22
CA LEU A 126 -2.26 4.80 9.85
C LEU A 126 -2.98 3.88 8.86
N ARG A 127 -2.30 2.84 8.36
CA ARG A 127 -2.91 1.93 7.39
C ARG A 127 -4.18 1.25 7.90
N ALA A 128 -4.17 0.76 9.14
CA ALA A 128 -5.33 0.12 9.73
C ALA A 128 -6.52 1.09 9.88
N TYR A 129 -6.25 2.36 10.19
CA TYR A 129 -7.26 3.41 10.21
C TYR A 129 -7.82 3.68 8.81
N GLY A 130 -6.96 3.84 7.80
CA GLY A 130 -7.38 4.02 6.41
C GLY A 130 -8.23 2.87 5.85
N GLU A 131 -7.82 1.62 6.08
CA GLU A 131 -8.60 0.43 5.68
C GLU A 131 -9.92 0.33 6.45
N THR A 132 -9.96 0.74 7.73
CA THR A 132 -11.20 0.75 8.52
C THR A 132 -12.18 1.79 7.99
N LEU A 133 -11.75 3.03 7.74
CA LEU A 133 -12.60 4.04 7.12
C LEU A 133 -13.17 3.51 5.80
N ALA A 134 -12.32 2.92 4.96
CA ALA A 134 -12.74 2.33 3.68
C ALA A 134 -13.84 1.27 3.87
N ALA A 135 -13.63 0.31 4.77
CA ALA A 135 -14.54 -0.79 5.05
C ALA A 135 -15.87 -0.34 5.66
N THR A 136 -15.88 0.72 6.48
CA THR A 136 -17.10 1.23 7.13
C THR A 136 -17.84 2.30 6.34
N GLY A 137 -17.34 2.68 5.17
CA GLY A 137 -17.97 3.72 4.34
C GLY A 137 -17.76 5.15 4.85
N VAL A 138 -16.95 5.38 5.89
CA VAL A 138 -16.64 6.73 6.39
C VAL A 138 -15.68 7.44 5.45
N THR A 139 -16.02 8.69 5.09
CA THR A 139 -15.17 9.54 4.23
C THR A 139 -14.10 10.19 5.08
N ALA A 140 -12.83 10.03 4.68
CA ALA A 140 -11.73 10.74 5.33
C ALA A 140 -11.80 12.24 5.06
N GLU A 141 -11.32 13.06 6.00
CA GLU A 141 -11.11 14.49 5.78
C GLU A 141 -10.27 14.74 4.50
N PRO A 142 -10.48 15.84 3.77
CA PRO A 142 -9.75 16.12 2.53
C PRO A 142 -8.25 16.34 2.80
N ILE A 143 -7.42 15.98 1.84
CA ILE A 143 -5.99 16.33 1.83
C ILE A 143 -5.88 17.83 1.52
N THR A 144 -4.98 18.53 2.19
CA THR A 144 -4.52 19.88 1.80
C THR A 144 -3.31 19.72 0.89
N PRO A 145 -3.43 19.91 -0.44
CA PRO A 145 -2.28 19.73 -1.33
C PRO A 145 -1.18 20.73 -0.99
N THR A 146 0.06 20.25 -0.96
CA THR A 146 1.24 21.11 -0.88
C THR A 146 1.63 21.61 -2.29
N ALA A 147 2.45 22.65 -2.39
CA ALA A 147 2.95 23.14 -3.67
C ALA A 147 3.73 22.06 -4.49
N ALA A 148 4.23 21.02 -3.82
CA ALA A 148 4.91 19.89 -4.44
C ALA A 148 3.96 18.76 -4.91
N SER A 149 2.67 18.84 -4.57
CA SER A 149 1.70 17.78 -4.85
C SER A 149 1.28 17.78 -6.32
N GLN A 150 1.71 16.77 -7.07
CA GLN A 150 1.28 16.56 -8.45
C GLN A 150 0.08 15.61 -8.52
N PRO A 151 -0.95 15.89 -9.36
CA PRO A 151 -2.05 14.96 -9.58
C PRO A 151 -1.55 13.59 -10.07
N VAL A 152 -2.04 12.52 -9.45
CA VAL A 152 -1.75 11.14 -9.85
C VAL A 152 -2.97 10.56 -10.55
N ALA A 153 -2.83 10.20 -11.83
CA ALA A 153 -3.92 9.69 -12.65
C ALA A 153 -4.60 8.44 -12.04
N GLY A 154 -3.80 7.57 -11.41
CA GLY A 154 -4.21 6.38 -10.70
C GLY A 154 -4.58 6.58 -9.23
N ALA A 155 -4.70 7.83 -8.75
CA ALA A 155 -5.03 8.10 -7.35
C ALA A 155 -6.31 7.38 -6.91
N CYS A 156 -6.35 7.01 -5.64
CA CYS A 156 -7.47 6.34 -5.03
C CYS A 156 -8.68 7.28 -4.97
N ALA A 157 -9.81 6.86 -5.56
CA ALA A 157 -11.06 7.63 -5.50
C ALA A 157 -11.64 7.77 -4.08
N ARG A 158 -11.15 6.97 -3.11
CA ARG A 158 -11.64 6.97 -1.73
C ARG A 158 -10.87 7.93 -0.81
N CYS A 159 -9.54 7.89 -0.85
CA CYS A 159 -8.71 8.67 0.06
C CYS A 159 -7.72 9.62 -0.63
N GLY A 160 -7.63 9.61 -1.96
CA GLY A 160 -6.66 10.40 -2.73
C GLY A 160 -5.23 9.88 -2.72
N GLY A 161 -4.93 8.82 -1.94
CA GLY A 161 -3.58 8.22 -1.90
C GLY A 161 -3.17 7.56 -3.22
N PRO A 162 -1.87 7.48 -3.51
CA PRO A 162 -1.36 6.89 -4.74
C PRO A 162 -1.45 5.36 -4.71
N PRO A 163 -1.47 4.72 -5.88
CA PRO A 163 -1.41 3.28 -5.98
C PRO A 163 0.04 2.80 -5.86
N TRP A 164 0.28 1.83 -4.98
CA TRP A 164 1.61 1.20 -4.80
C TRP A 164 1.80 -0.13 -5.52
N ILE A 165 0.70 -0.72 -5.97
CA ILE A 165 0.66 -2.03 -6.61
C ILE A 165 -0.49 -2.07 -7.60
N ALA A 166 -0.27 -2.80 -8.69
CA ALA A 166 -1.30 -3.18 -9.63
C ALA A 166 -1.50 -4.70 -9.62
N TRP A 167 -2.64 -5.16 -10.12
CA TRP A 167 -2.82 -6.57 -10.44
C TRP A 167 -3.78 -6.76 -11.60
N ARG A 168 -3.70 -7.94 -12.20
CA ARG A 168 -4.60 -8.37 -13.28
C ARG A 168 -5.43 -9.55 -12.80
N ARG A 169 -6.71 -9.55 -13.13
CA ARG A 169 -7.63 -10.67 -12.86
C ARG A 169 -8.51 -10.88 -14.07
N SER A 170 -8.82 -12.13 -14.40
CA SER A 170 -9.81 -12.45 -15.43
C SER A 170 -11.11 -11.69 -15.19
N GLY A 171 -11.72 -11.18 -16.25
CA GLY A 171 -13.08 -10.65 -16.19
C GLY A 171 -14.10 -11.78 -16.00
N SER A 172 -15.38 -11.44 -16.01
CA SER A 172 -16.44 -12.45 -16.03
C SER A 172 -16.60 -13.02 -17.44
N GLY A 173 -16.63 -14.36 -17.57
CA GLY A 173 -16.78 -15.02 -18.87
C GLY A 173 -15.55 -14.86 -19.77
N ASP A 174 -15.76 -14.54 -21.05
CA ASP A 174 -14.70 -14.39 -22.06
C ASP A 174 -14.00 -13.01 -22.04
N GLU A 175 -14.29 -12.19 -21.03
CA GLU A 175 -13.68 -10.88 -20.90
C GLU A 175 -12.17 -10.97 -20.60
N ALA A 176 -11.40 -10.21 -21.37
CA ALA A 176 -9.97 -10.07 -21.13
C ALA A 176 -9.68 -9.55 -19.70
N ALA A 177 -8.55 -9.97 -19.15
CA ALA A 177 -8.17 -9.62 -17.78
C ALA A 177 -8.22 -8.10 -17.52
N GLN A 178 -8.92 -7.71 -16.45
CA GLN A 178 -9.03 -6.34 -15.98
C GLN A 178 -7.80 -5.97 -15.15
N ARG A 179 -7.38 -4.71 -15.26
CA ARG A 179 -6.26 -4.14 -14.50
C ARG A 179 -6.79 -3.31 -13.33
N PHE A 180 -6.31 -3.63 -12.14
CA PHE A 180 -6.66 -2.97 -10.90
C PHE A 180 -5.43 -2.29 -10.31
N LEU A 181 -5.68 -1.21 -9.56
CA LEU A 181 -4.71 -0.50 -8.76
C LEU A 181 -5.12 -0.60 -7.29
N GLY A 182 -4.17 -0.87 -6.40
CA GLY A 182 -4.37 -0.88 -4.95
C GLY A 182 -3.80 0.37 -4.30
N CYS A 183 -4.61 1.02 -3.48
CA CYS A 183 -4.16 2.16 -2.67
C CYS A 183 -3.18 1.72 -1.57
N SER A 184 -2.06 2.44 -1.42
CA SER A 184 -1.04 2.17 -0.40
C SER A 184 -1.50 2.40 1.04
N LEU A 185 -2.60 3.12 1.23
CA LEU A 185 -3.11 3.54 2.53
C LEU A 185 -4.41 2.83 2.92
N CYS A 186 -5.46 2.95 2.11
CA CYS A 186 -6.79 2.45 2.49
C CYS A 186 -7.15 1.11 1.87
N GLY A 187 -6.23 0.48 1.11
CA GLY A 187 -6.44 -0.83 0.47
C GLY A 187 -7.57 -0.87 -0.57
N SER A 188 -8.21 0.27 -0.87
CA SER A 188 -9.27 0.37 -1.88
C SER A 188 -8.70 0.11 -3.26
N GLU A 189 -9.48 -0.61 -4.07
CA GLU A 189 -9.13 -0.96 -5.43
C GLU A 189 -9.80 -0.02 -6.45
N ARG A 190 -9.11 0.27 -7.54
CA ARG A 190 -9.66 1.00 -8.67
C ARG A 190 -9.29 0.31 -9.98
N ILE A 191 -10.26 0.17 -10.89
CA ILE A 191 -9.98 -0.25 -12.26
C ILE A 191 -9.33 0.91 -13.01
N LEU A 192 -8.21 0.63 -13.66
CA LEU A 192 -7.56 1.54 -14.60
C LEU A 192 -7.55 0.90 -16.00
N GLY A 193 -7.63 1.74 -17.03
CA GLY A 193 -7.44 1.28 -18.41
C GLY A 193 -6.15 0.46 -18.58
N ARG A 194 -6.22 -0.59 -19.39
CA ARG A 194 -5.08 -1.48 -19.65
C ARG A 194 -3.89 -0.73 -20.27
N ILE A 195 -4.18 0.29 -21.07
CA ILE A 195 -3.20 1.13 -21.76
C ILE A 195 -3.30 2.54 -21.17
N ALA A 196 -2.75 2.72 -19.96
CA ALA A 196 -2.68 4.01 -19.29
C ALA A 196 -1.58 4.02 -18.22
N CYS A 197 -0.79 5.07 -18.12
CA CYS A 197 0.14 5.25 -17.02
C CYS A 197 -0.62 5.55 -15.72
N ALA A 198 -0.34 4.79 -14.64
CA ALA A 198 -0.94 5.02 -13.33
C ALA A 198 -0.48 6.33 -12.66
N ALA A 199 0.62 6.92 -13.14
CA ALA A 199 1.16 8.18 -12.63
C ALA A 199 0.60 9.39 -13.39
N CYS A 200 0.98 9.57 -14.66
CA CYS A 200 0.66 10.78 -15.44
C CYS A 200 -0.52 10.62 -16.41
N GLY A 201 -1.08 9.42 -16.55
CA GLY A 201 -2.22 9.18 -17.45
C GLY A 201 -1.88 9.04 -18.94
N GLN A 202 -0.60 8.98 -19.32
CA GLN A 202 -0.16 8.68 -20.70
C GLN A 202 -0.85 7.42 -21.25
N THR A 203 -1.38 7.48 -22.48
CA THR A 203 -2.12 6.40 -23.15
C THR A 203 -1.47 5.89 -24.44
N GLU A 204 -0.36 6.49 -24.89
CA GLU A 204 0.43 6.04 -26.05
C GLU A 204 1.13 4.70 -25.74
N PRO A 205 0.79 3.58 -26.40
CA PRO A 205 1.37 2.26 -26.09
C PRO A 205 2.90 2.23 -26.22
N THR A 206 3.46 2.97 -27.17
CA THR A 206 4.92 3.04 -27.40
C THR A 206 5.68 3.73 -26.27
N LYS A 207 4.99 4.43 -25.37
CA LYS A 207 5.55 5.08 -24.17
C LYS A 207 5.30 4.30 -22.89
N LEU A 208 4.69 3.11 -22.97
CA LEU A 208 4.28 2.31 -21.83
C LEU A 208 4.94 0.91 -21.87
N PRO A 209 6.28 0.82 -21.79
CA PRO A 209 6.95 -0.46 -21.82
C PRO A 209 6.58 -1.31 -20.59
N VAL A 210 6.51 -2.62 -20.81
CA VAL A 210 6.25 -3.61 -19.76
C VAL A 210 7.41 -4.59 -19.69
N PHE A 211 8.03 -4.68 -18.52
CA PHE A 211 9.18 -5.55 -18.30
C PHE A 211 8.79 -6.73 -17.41
N HIS A 212 9.37 -7.90 -17.68
CA HIS A 212 9.13 -9.13 -16.94
C HIS A 212 10.36 -10.03 -17.01
N THR A 213 10.40 -11.05 -16.17
CA THR A 213 11.47 -12.06 -16.17
C THR A 213 10.86 -13.45 -16.02
N GLU A 214 11.51 -14.47 -16.57
CA GLU A 214 11.06 -15.87 -16.39
C GLU A 214 11.04 -16.27 -14.91
N ARG A 215 12.03 -15.79 -14.13
CA ARG A 215 12.12 -16.03 -12.67
C ARG A 215 10.88 -15.55 -11.91
N HIS A 216 10.26 -14.47 -12.36
CA HIS A 216 9.07 -13.88 -11.75
C HIS A 216 7.93 -13.79 -12.77
N GLY A 217 7.52 -14.92 -13.35
CA GLY A 217 6.56 -14.97 -14.47
C GLY A 217 5.18 -14.32 -14.21
N ALA A 218 4.74 -14.27 -12.95
CA ALA A 218 3.50 -13.58 -12.57
C ALA A 218 3.68 -12.07 -12.31
N VAL A 219 4.90 -11.54 -12.36
CA VAL A 219 5.22 -10.17 -11.96
C VAL A 219 5.70 -9.36 -13.15
N ARG A 220 5.22 -8.12 -13.26
CA ARG A 220 5.62 -7.18 -14.31
C ARG A 220 5.90 -5.80 -13.75
N ILE A 221 6.81 -5.09 -14.39
CA ILE A 221 7.01 -3.65 -14.21
C ILE A 221 6.22 -2.95 -15.31
N GLU A 222 5.17 -2.21 -14.93
CA GLU A 222 4.40 -1.38 -15.84
C GLU A 222 4.96 0.04 -15.76
N ALA A 223 5.85 0.39 -16.71
CA ALA A 223 6.61 1.63 -16.73
C ALA A 223 6.02 2.67 -17.69
N CYS A 224 6.51 3.90 -17.62
CA CYS A 224 6.11 5.00 -18.48
C CYS A 224 7.30 5.89 -18.83
N ASP A 225 7.64 5.95 -20.11
CA ASP A 225 8.78 6.74 -20.62
C ASP A 225 8.50 8.24 -20.60
N ALA A 226 7.24 8.65 -20.45
CA ALA A 226 6.86 10.07 -20.42
C ALA A 226 7.09 10.71 -19.04
N CYS A 227 7.04 9.93 -17.95
CA CYS A 227 7.22 10.45 -16.59
C CYS A 227 8.26 9.69 -15.77
N LEU A 228 8.90 8.68 -16.38
CA LEU A 228 9.88 7.81 -15.77
C LEU A 228 9.40 7.16 -14.47
N ARG A 229 8.09 6.89 -14.35
CA ARG A 229 7.52 6.19 -13.20
C ARG A 229 7.01 4.81 -13.57
N TYR A 230 7.04 3.89 -12.61
CA TYR A 230 6.48 2.56 -12.76
C TYR A 230 5.58 2.15 -11.59
N VAL A 231 4.72 1.17 -11.85
CA VAL A 231 4.02 0.40 -10.82
C VAL A 231 4.26 -1.09 -11.09
N LYS A 232 4.54 -1.87 -10.05
CA LYS A 232 4.64 -3.32 -10.18
C LYS A 232 3.25 -3.93 -10.26
N SER A 233 3.07 -4.93 -11.10
CA SER A 233 1.79 -5.56 -11.40
C SER A 233 1.88 -7.08 -11.20
N ILE A 234 0.95 -7.63 -10.43
CA ILE A 234 0.86 -9.07 -10.15
C ILE A 234 -0.27 -9.68 -10.98
N ASP A 235 0.03 -10.70 -11.78
CA ASP A 235 -0.93 -11.37 -12.64
C ASP A 235 -1.62 -12.52 -11.90
N LEU A 236 -2.80 -12.25 -11.34
CA LEU A 236 -3.62 -13.25 -10.64
C LEU A 236 -4.24 -14.28 -11.58
N THR A 237 -4.11 -14.10 -12.91
CA THR A 237 -4.46 -15.16 -13.87
C THR A 237 -3.41 -16.28 -13.91
N VAL A 238 -2.20 -16.01 -13.41
CA VAL A 238 -1.10 -17.00 -13.31
C VAL A 238 -1.11 -17.70 -11.94
N ASP A 239 -1.20 -16.94 -10.85
CA ASP A 239 -1.39 -17.49 -9.49
C ASP A 239 -2.54 -16.77 -8.78
N GLY A 240 -3.72 -17.40 -8.77
CA GLY A 240 -4.91 -16.85 -8.11
C GLY A 240 -4.81 -16.79 -6.58
N ARG A 241 -3.78 -17.41 -5.97
CA ARG A 241 -3.54 -17.37 -4.51
C ARG A 241 -2.63 -16.22 -4.09
N ALA A 242 -2.04 -15.50 -5.04
CA ALA A 242 -1.17 -14.37 -4.73
C ALA A 242 -1.93 -13.26 -4.00
N VAL A 243 -1.26 -12.65 -3.03
CA VAL A 243 -1.70 -11.40 -2.40
C VAL A 243 -0.79 -10.31 -2.97
N PRO A 244 -1.25 -9.47 -3.91
CA PRO A 244 -0.36 -8.62 -4.69
C PRO A 244 0.63 -7.78 -3.87
N GLU A 245 0.16 -7.23 -2.75
CA GLU A 245 0.95 -6.40 -1.83
C GLU A 245 2.06 -7.16 -1.08
N ILE A 246 1.97 -8.49 -1.02
CA ILE A 246 2.94 -9.37 -0.38
C ILE A 246 3.85 -10.01 -1.42
N ASP A 247 3.24 -10.54 -2.48
CA ASP A 247 3.94 -11.17 -3.59
C ASP A 247 4.86 -10.17 -4.32
N ASP A 248 4.56 -8.87 -4.26
CA ASP A 248 5.48 -7.76 -4.58
C ASP A 248 6.88 -7.93 -3.97
N LEU A 249 6.96 -8.34 -2.70
CA LEU A 249 8.21 -8.51 -1.94
C LEU A 249 9.03 -9.71 -2.38
N SER A 250 8.44 -10.63 -3.16
CA SER A 250 9.17 -11.77 -3.71
C SER A 250 10.11 -11.38 -4.85
N SER A 251 9.93 -10.20 -5.43
CA SER A 251 10.60 -9.77 -6.66
C SER A 251 11.31 -8.42 -6.53
N LEU A 252 11.92 -8.13 -5.36
CA LEU A 252 12.61 -6.85 -5.10
C LEU A 252 13.75 -6.55 -6.09
N SER A 253 14.34 -7.57 -6.69
CA SER A 253 15.34 -7.40 -7.76
C SER A 253 14.79 -6.68 -8.99
N LEU A 254 13.47 -6.75 -9.26
CA LEU A 254 12.86 -5.99 -10.36
C LEU A 254 12.78 -4.50 -10.04
N ASP A 255 12.58 -4.12 -8.77
CA ASP A 255 12.58 -2.72 -8.36
C ASP A 255 13.99 -2.12 -8.50
N LEU A 256 15.02 -2.88 -8.13
CA LEU A 256 16.43 -2.49 -8.32
C LEU A 256 16.76 -2.30 -9.79
N TRP A 257 16.41 -3.27 -10.63
CA TRP A 257 16.60 -3.17 -12.09
C TRP A 257 15.87 -1.95 -12.66
N ALA A 258 14.62 -1.71 -12.27
CA ALA A 258 13.85 -0.56 -12.76
C ALA A 258 14.50 0.78 -12.36
N ALA A 259 15.03 0.87 -11.15
CA ALA A 259 15.79 2.04 -10.70
C ALA A 259 17.09 2.24 -11.50
N GLU A 260 17.82 1.17 -11.83
CA GLU A 260 18.99 1.22 -12.71
C GLU A 260 18.66 1.68 -14.13
N GLN A 261 17.45 1.40 -14.62
CA GLN A 261 16.95 1.93 -15.89
C GLN A 261 16.47 3.40 -15.80
N GLY A 262 16.55 4.02 -14.63
CA GLY A 262 16.14 5.41 -14.42
C GLY A 262 14.65 5.59 -14.13
N TYR A 263 13.90 4.51 -13.84
CA TYR A 263 12.51 4.63 -13.42
C TYR A 263 12.38 4.75 -11.89
N GLU A 264 11.45 5.60 -11.44
CA GLU A 264 11.06 5.73 -10.05
C GLU A 264 9.76 4.96 -9.78
N ARG A 265 9.69 4.24 -8.66
CA ARG A 265 8.44 3.59 -8.26
C ARG A 265 7.42 4.65 -7.88
N LEU A 266 6.21 4.57 -8.44
CA LEU A 266 5.15 5.57 -8.23
C LEU A 266 4.85 5.81 -6.74
N GLU A 267 4.83 4.73 -5.97
CA GLU A 267 4.68 4.76 -4.52
C GLU A 267 5.46 3.59 -3.93
N PRO A 268 6.29 3.80 -2.89
CA PRO A 268 7.08 2.73 -2.30
C PRO A 268 6.25 1.58 -1.74
N SER A 269 6.77 0.38 -1.92
CA SER A 269 6.27 -0.85 -1.33
C SER A 269 6.42 -0.89 0.20
N LEU A 270 6.09 -2.04 0.80
CA LEU A 270 6.47 -2.33 2.18
C LEU A 270 7.98 -2.46 2.39
N ALA A 271 8.77 -2.69 1.35
CA ALA A 271 10.22 -2.74 1.44
C ALA A 271 10.86 -1.34 1.45
N GLY A 272 10.07 -0.27 1.23
CA GLY A 272 10.58 1.11 1.17
C GLY A 272 11.26 1.47 -0.16
N VAL A 273 11.29 0.52 -1.11
CA VAL A 273 11.66 0.71 -2.51
C VAL A 273 10.43 0.95 -3.37
#